data_AF-A0A4R1YJD0-F1
#
_entry.id   AF-A0A4R1YJD0-F1
#
_cell.length_a   1.000
_cell.length_b   1.000
_cell.length_c   1.000
_cell.angle_alpha   90.00
_cell.angle_beta   90.00
_cell.angle_gamma   90.00
#
_symmetry.space_group_name_H-M   'P 1'
#
loop_
_entity.id
_entity.type
_entity.pdbx_description
1 polymer ?
#
loop_
_entity_poly.entity_id
_entity_poly.type
_entity_poly.pdbx_seq_one_letter_code
_entity_poly.pdbx_strand_id
1 'polypeptide(L)'
;MQYMQDLHTLQQVEEIFGVLCRQAESGQPCGQRGLTREDGGAISNVSLDHLAFGLIGAHSRRLAAFHALHTRCIDLVERMRSCYVPFVMKATVFQSDAPLDERRVIVRRYEGDVEMVELRWGLRPRDGGPRAVNVVRSEGQTFPTHRCLVPASEFRHKNFSFSLANGDWFYFAGIWRPANEDWPEAYAILTIKANADIAPYHDRQMAVLTRDQRTAWLDGLVPEAEILRPLPAGTFRVQRHAGSSAQPMLAV
;
A
#
# COMPACT_ATOMS: atom_id res chain seq x y z
N MET A 1 -3.31 25.59 12.70
CA MET A 1 -4.23 24.71 11.94
C MET A 1 -3.53 23.54 11.24
N GLN A 2 -2.25 23.27 11.52
CA GLN A 2 -1.50 22.09 11.03
C GLN A 2 -1.54 20.91 12.04
N TYR A 3 -1.80 21.20 13.32
CA TYR A 3 -1.69 20.24 14.43
C TYR A 3 -2.81 19.19 14.49
N MET A 4 -3.98 19.44 13.87
CA MET A 4 -5.11 18.51 13.90
C MET A 4 -5.06 17.42 12.80
N GLN A 5 -4.22 17.60 11.76
CA GLN A 5 -4.01 16.57 10.73
C GLN A 5 -2.97 15.53 11.16
N ASP A 6 -2.00 15.91 12.00
CA ASP A 6 -1.03 14.98 12.57
C ASP A 6 -1.65 14.08 13.65
N LEU A 7 -2.65 14.58 14.39
CA LEU A 7 -3.38 13.81 15.41
C LEU A 7 -4.24 12.68 14.82
N HIS A 8 -4.86 12.89 13.66
CA HIS A 8 -5.60 11.82 12.96
C HIS A 8 -4.68 10.69 12.47
N THR A 9 -3.45 11.04 12.08
CA THR A 9 -2.43 10.08 11.64
C THR A 9 -1.89 9.29 12.84
N LEU A 10 -1.72 9.93 14.00
CA LEU A 10 -1.31 9.27 15.25
C LEU A 10 -2.41 8.36 15.81
N GLN A 11 -3.68 8.75 15.73
CA GLN A 11 -4.80 7.95 16.21
C GLN A 11 -4.99 6.66 15.39
N GLN A 12 -4.73 6.71 14.08
CA GLN A 12 -4.67 5.50 13.23
C GLN A 12 -3.46 4.62 13.53
N VAL A 13 -2.31 5.21 13.88
CA VAL A 13 -1.12 4.46 14.29
C VAL A 13 -1.34 3.80 15.65
N GLU A 14 -2.02 4.45 16.59
CA GLU A 14 -2.40 3.88 17.90
C GLU A 14 -3.44 2.74 17.77
N GLU A 15 -4.39 2.83 16.84
CA GLU A 15 -5.33 1.72 16.58
C GLU A 15 -4.61 0.50 15.99
N ILE A 16 -3.64 0.71 15.09
CA ILE A 16 -2.83 -0.37 14.50
C ILE A 16 -1.85 -0.95 15.54
N PHE A 17 -1.21 -0.11 16.36
CA PHE A 17 -0.37 -0.56 17.47
C PHE A 17 -1.19 -1.28 18.55
N GLY A 18 -2.41 -0.83 18.83
CA GLY A 18 -3.31 -1.46 19.80
C GLY A 18 -3.79 -2.85 19.34
N VAL A 19 -3.97 -3.06 18.04
CA VAL A 19 -4.28 -4.39 17.47
C VAL A 19 -3.07 -5.33 17.56
N LEU A 20 -1.86 -4.83 17.27
CA LEU A 20 -0.62 -5.60 17.34
C LEU A 20 -0.18 -5.90 18.78
N CYS A 21 -0.39 -4.98 19.73
CA CYS A 21 -0.14 -5.20 21.16
C CYS A 21 -1.12 -6.21 21.77
N ARG A 22 -2.41 -6.20 21.40
CA ARG A 22 -3.37 -7.22 21.85
C ARG A 22 -3.03 -8.63 21.35
N GLN A 23 -2.40 -8.75 20.18
CA GLN A 23 -1.86 -10.03 19.70
C GLN A 23 -0.60 -10.45 20.47
N ALA A 24 0.31 -9.51 20.76
CA ALA A 24 1.53 -9.76 21.51
C ALA A 24 1.29 -10.11 23.00
N GLU A 25 0.27 -9.55 23.64
CA GLU A 25 -0.09 -9.84 25.04
C GLU A 25 -0.85 -11.18 25.22
N SER A 26 -1.38 -11.77 24.13
CA SER A 26 -2.18 -13.00 24.21
C SER A 26 -1.37 -14.29 24.30
N GLY A 27 -0.07 -14.27 23.96
CA GLY A 27 0.95 -15.28 24.31
C GLY A 27 0.54 -16.76 24.44
N GLN A 28 -0.40 -17.29 23.63
CA GLN A 28 -0.88 -18.66 23.78
C GLN A 28 -1.10 -19.41 22.45
N PRO A 29 -0.64 -20.67 22.34
CA PRO A 29 -1.06 -21.60 21.30
C PRO A 29 -2.44 -22.22 21.57
N CYS A 30 -3.07 -22.69 20.49
CA CYS A 30 -4.37 -23.38 20.47
C CYS A 30 -4.39 -24.60 21.41
N GLY A 31 -5.29 -24.61 22.40
CA GLY A 31 -5.62 -25.80 23.19
C GLY A 31 -5.79 -25.55 24.69
N GLN A 32 -7.02 -25.72 25.17
CA GLN A 32 -7.46 -25.90 26.56
C GLN A 32 -7.42 -24.69 27.53
N ARG A 33 -8.61 -24.29 28.00
CA ARG A 33 -8.79 -23.69 29.32
C ARG A 33 -10.09 -24.19 29.97
N GLY A 34 -9.93 -24.91 31.08
CA GLY A 34 -10.94 -24.99 32.14
C GLY A 34 -10.72 -23.82 33.11
N LEU A 35 -11.81 -23.19 33.52
CA LEU A 35 -11.86 -22.08 34.48
C LEU A 35 -12.06 -22.62 35.90
N THR A 36 -11.32 -22.11 36.87
CA THR A 36 -11.80 -21.97 38.26
C THR A 36 -11.23 -20.73 38.93
N ARG A 37 -12.07 -20.13 39.77
CA ARG A 37 -11.88 -18.94 40.60
C ARG A 37 -11.81 -19.40 42.06
N GLU A 38 -10.94 -18.83 42.87
CA GLU A 38 -11.03 -18.95 44.33
C GLU A 38 -10.89 -17.58 44.98
N ASP A 39 -11.95 -17.21 45.70
CA ASP A 39 -12.14 -15.98 46.45
C ASP A 39 -11.39 -16.01 47.79
N GLY A 40 -11.26 -14.84 48.42
CA GLY A 40 -11.34 -14.73 49.89
C GLY A 40 -10.31 -13.85 50.57
N GLY A 41 -10.74 -12.72 51.15
CA GLY A 41 -9.96 -11.99 52.15
C GLY A 41 -10.37 -10.54 52.37
N ALA A 42 -10.91 -10.24 53.55
CA ALA A 42 -11.59 -8.99 53.92
C ALA A 42 -10.66 -7.84 54.34
N ILE A 43 -11.24 -6.63 54.31
CA ILE A 43 -10.63 -5.34 54.64
C ILE A 43 -10.67 -5.13 56.17
N SER A 44 -9.57 -4.66 56.77
CA SER A 44 -9.59 -3.94 58.04
C SER A 44 -8.52 -2.85 58.09
N ASN A 45 -8.95 -1.64 58.45
CA ASN A 45 -8.16 -0.42 58.62
C ASN A 45 -7.05 -0.58 59.68
N VAL A 46 -5.92 0.12 59.51
CA VAL A 46 -5.54 1.31 60.31
C VAL A 46 -4.10 1.75 59.97
N SER A 47 -3.97 3.08 59.77
CA SER A 47 -2.85 3.97 60.08
C SER A 47 -2.21 4.67 58.89
N LEU A 48 -2.26 6.01 58.95
CA LEU A 48 -1.99 6.97 57.88
C LEU A 48 -0.54 7.50 57.88
N ASP A 49 0.40 6.81 58.54
CA ASP A 49 1.74 7.35 58.81
C ASP A 49 2.90 6.71 58.02
N HIS A 50 2.64 5.99 56.92
CA HIS A 50 3.69 5.42 56.06
C HIS A 50 3.54 5.75 54.56
N LEU A 51 3.05 6.96 54.25
CA LEU A 51 2.89 7.44 52.87
C LEU A 51 3.95 8.46 52.39
N ALA A 52 5.15 8.48 53.00
CA ALA A 52 6.19 9.43 52.58
C ALA A 52 7.46 8.82 51.93
N PHE A 53 7.69 7.51 51.97
CA PHE A 53 8.92 6.92 51.38
C PHE A 53 8.69 5.84 50.29
N GLY A 54 7.44 5.50 49.97
CA GLY A 54 7.10 4.56 48.88
C GLY A 54 6.95 5.18 47.49
N LEU A 55 6.75 6.51 47.41
CA LEU A 55 6.41 7.17 46.14
C LEU A 55 7.63 7.51 45.27
N ILE A 56 8.84 7.59 45.84
CA ILE A 56 10.07 7.84 45.06
C ILE A 56 10.59 6.55 44.41
N GLY A 57 10.44 5.39 45.06
CA GLY A 57 10.87 4.08 44.52
C GLY A 57 9.92 3.43 43.51
N ALA A 58 8.65 3.86 43.48
CA ALA A 58 7.67 3.42 42.47
C ALA A 58 7.72 4.29 41.21
N HIS A 59 8.05 5.59 41.34
CA HIS A 59 8.32 6.46 40.20
C HIS A 59 9.62 6.09 39.48
N SER A 60 10.69 5.72 40.19
CA SER A 60 11.95 5.33 39.53
C SER A 60 11.84 4.06 38.68
N ARG A 61 11.08 3.05 39.14
CA ARG A 61 10.83 1.81 38.38
C ARG A 61 9.85 2.01 37.22
N ARG A 62 8.85 2.89 37.37
CA ARG A 62 7.96 3.29 36.28
C ARG A 62 8.66 4.16 35.25
N LEU A 63 9.54 5.07 35.64
CA LEU A 63 10.41 5.80 34.71
C LEU A 63 11.39 4.86 34.01
N ALA A 64 11.99 3.89 34.70
CA ALA A 64 12.89 2.92 34.06
C ALA A 64 12.14 2.01 33.06
N ALA A 65 10.92 1.58 33.39
CA ALA A 65 10.07 0.81 32.48
C ALA A 65 9.55 1.65 31.30
N PHE A 66 9.19 2.92 31.53
CA PHE A 66 8.78 3.85 30.48
C PHE A 66 9.96 4.21 29.57
N HIS A 67 11.15 4.40 30.14
CA HIS A 67 12.39 4.64 29.40
C HIS A 67 12.81 3.39 28.63
N ALA A 68 12.70 2.18 29.19
CA ALA A 68 12.97 0.94 28.48
C ALA A 68 11.96 0.66 27.35
N LEU A 69 10.68 1.00 27.54
CA LEU A 69 9.65 0.91 26.50
C LEU A 69 9.86 1.96 25.42
N HIS A 70 10.26 3.18 25.80
CA HIS A 70 10.58 4.27 24.88
C HIS A 70 11.86 3.99 24.09
N THR A 71 12.92 3.47 24.72
CA THR A 71 14.15 3.02 24.04
C THR A 71 13.86 1.83 23.13
N ARG A 72 13.00 0.87 23.52
CA ARG A 72 12.58 -0.21 22.62
C ARG A 72 11.71 0.28 21.47
N CYS A 73 10.84 1.28 21.68
CA CYS A 73 10.10 1.93 20.61
C CYS A 73 11.01 2.73 19.69
N ILE A 74 12.02 3.43 20.22
CA ILE A 74 13.05 4.12 19.43
C ILE A 74 13.88 3.10 18.65
N ASP A 75 14.35 2.00 19.27
CA ASP A 75 15.07 0.92 18.60
C ASP A 75 14.21 0.21 17.55
N LEU A 76 12.89 0.10 17.77
CA LEU A 76 11.95 -0.45 16.79
C LEU A 76 11.69 0.54 15.66
N VAL A 77 11.61 1.85 15.94
CA VAL A 77 11.52 2.93 14.95
C VAL A 77 12.84 3.09 14.19
N GLU A 78 13.99 2.87 14.83
CA GLU A 78 15.33 2.91 14.24
C GLU A 78 15.65 1.62 13.48
N ARG A 79 15.17 0.46 13.93
CA ARG A 79 15.16 -0.78 13.13
C ARG A 79 14.17 -0.67 11.98
N MET A 80 13.00 -0.07 12.17
CA MET A 80 12.09 0.27 11.08
C MET A 80 12.77 1.25 10.11
N ARG A 81 13.52 2.25 10.58
CA ARG A 81 14.34 3.16 9.74
C ARG A 81 15.54 2.47 9.09
N SER A 82 16.13 1.45 9.71
CA SER A 82 17.26 0.70 9.18
C SER A 82 16.80 -0.36 8.15
N CYS A 83 15.57 -0.86 8.28
CA CYS A 83 14.85 -1.57 7.22
C CYS A 83 14.22 -0.62 6.19
N TYR A 84 14.00 0.65 6.56
CA TYR A 84 13.72 1.75 5.65
C TYR A 84 15.02 2.19 5.00
N VAL A 85 15.62 1.30 4.20
CA VAL A 85 16.50 1.75 3.12
C VAL A 85 15.74 2.90 2.44
N PRO A 86 16.28 4.12 2.35
CA PRO A 86 15.66 5.18 1.57
C PRO A 86 15.91 4.83 0.10
N PHE A 87 15.34 3.71 -0.36
CA PHE A 87 14.98 3.56 -1.75
C PHE A 87 13.82 4.53 -1.93
N VAL A 88 14.18 5.79 -2.19
CA VAL A 88 13.25 6.77 -2.73
C VAL A 88 12.72 6.13 -4.00
N MET A 89 11.55 5.50 -3.90
CA MET A 89 10.92 4.84 -5.03
C MET A 89 10.74 5.89 -6.10
N LYS A 90 11.55 5.79 -7.15
CA LYS A 90 11.49 6.73 -8.27
C LYS A 90 10.34 6.29 -9.16
N ALA A 91 9.16 6.82 -8.91
CA ALA A 91 8.01 6.64 -9.79
C ALA A 91 8.39 7.12 -11.20
N THR A 92 8.16 6.27 -12.20
CA THR A 92 8.57 6.52 -13.59
C THR A 92 7.37 6.91 -14.44
N VAL A 93 7.66 7.49 -15.61
CA VAL A 93 6.65 7.76 -16.63
C VAL A 93 6.13 6.42 -17.18
N PHE A 94 4.81 6.26 -17.24
CA PHE A 94 4.17 5.08 -17.82
C PHE A 94 3.70 5.36 -19.25
N GLN A 95 4.21 4.61 -20.24
CA GLN A 95 3.72 4.68 -21.62
C GLN A 95 2.60 3.65 -21.81
N SER A 96 1.38 4.08 -22.13
CA SER A 96 0.23 3.17 -22.26
C SER A 96 0.31 2.24 -23.49
N ASP A 97 1.20 2.54 -24.43
CA ASP A 97 1.47 1.80 -25.66
C ASP A 97 2.84 1.13 -25.65
N ALA A 98 3.47 0.99 -24.47
CA ALA A 98 4.73 0.27 -24.37
C ALA A 98 4.61 -1.21 -24.82
N PRO A 99 5.72 -1.82 -25.29
CA PRO A 99 5.75 -3.22 -25.69
C PRO A 99 5.26 -4.19 -24.60
N LEU A 100 4.62 -5.29 -25.02
CA LEU A 100 3.98 -6.30 -24.14
C LEU A 100 4.96 -7.20 -23.36
N ASP A 101 6.24 -6.86 -23.35
CA ASP A 101 7.32 -7.51 -22.64
C ASP A 101 8.17 -6.52 -21.82
N GLU A 102 7.80 -5.22 -21.85
CA GLU A 102 8.48 -4.20 -21.06
C GLU A 102 8.42 -4.61 -19.58
N ARG A 103 9.61 -4.64 -18.97
CA ARG A 103 9.73 -4.93 -17.54
C ARG A 103 9.56 -3.65 -16.75
N ARG A 104 8.73 -3.71 -15.72
CA ARG A 104 8.53 -2.59 -14.80
C ARG A 104 8.53 -3.08 -13.37
N VAL A 105 8.99 -2.22 -12.49
CA VAL A 105 8.87 -2.42 -11.04
C VAL A 105 7.38 -2.45 -10.69
N ILE A 106 6.99 -3.48 -9.95
CA ILE A 106 5.70 -3.58 -9.29
C ILE A 106 5.94 -3.76 -7.79
N VAL A 107 4.95 -3.37 -6.99
CA VAL A 107 4.88 -3.64 -5.55
C VAL A 107 3.83 -4.71 -5.31
N ARG A 108 4.15 -5.78 -4.59
CA ARG A 108 3.19 -6.85 -4.28
C ARG A 108 3.38 -7.40 -2.87
N ARG A 109 2.35 -8.11 -2.39
CA ARG A 109 2.50 -9.05 -1.27
C ARG A 109 3.02 -10.38 -1.80
N TYR A 110 4.09 -10.89 -1.20
CA TYR A 110 4.61 -12.24 -1.45
C TYR A 110 5.06 -12.84 -0.12
N GLU A 111 4.57 -14.04 0.21
CA GLU A 111 4.87 -14.73 1.48
C GLU A 111 4.64 -13.89 2.77
N GLY A 112 3.71 -12.93 2.71
CA GLY A 112 3.35 -12.05 3.84
C GLY A 112 4.07 -10.69 3.82
N ASP A 113 5.20 -10.59 3.14
CA ASP A 113 5.98 -9.37 3.02
C ASP A 113 5.57 -8.54 1.81
N VAL A 114 5.84 -7.23 1.88
CA VAL A 114 5.70 -6.32 0.74
C VAL A 114 7.06 -6.21 0.05
N GLU A 115 7.12 -6.60 -1.21
CA GLU A 115 8.34 -6.53 -2.02
C GLU A 115 8.15 -5.69 -3.28
N MET A 116 9.29 -5.29 -3.85
CA MET A 116 9.38 -4.60 -5.14
C MET A 116 10.15 -5.49 -6.12
N VAL A 117 9.51 -5.87 -7.22
CA VAL A 117 10.08 -6.78 -8.22
C VAL A 117 9.84 -6.28 -9.63
N GLU A 118 10.71 -6.61 -10.57
CA GLU A 118 10.54 -6.27 -11.98
C GLU A 118 9.87 -7.40 -12.77
N LEU A 119 8.62 -7.19 -13.17
CA LEU A 119 7.85 -8.16 -13.96
C LEU A 119 7.57 -7.65 -15.37
N ARG A 120 7.31 -8.60 -16.28
CA ARG A 120 6.88 -8.29 -17.65
C ARG A 120 5.43 -7.82 -17.68
N TRP A 121 5.14 -6.81 -18.49
CA TRP A 121 3.79 -6.28 -18.66
C TRP A 121 3.00 -7.04 -19.75
N GLY A 122 2.32 -8.11 -19.34
CA GLY A 122 1.56 -8.96 -20.27
C GLY A 122 1.29 -10.34 -19.70
N LEU A 123 0.10 -10.52 -19.12
CA LEU A 123 -0.34 -11.83 -18.64
C LEU A 123 -0.58 -12.81 -19.79
N ARG A 124 -0.40 -14.10 -19.48
CA ARG A 124 -0.87 -15.17 -20.36
C ARG A 124 -2.37 -15.03 -20.62
N PRO A 125 -2.82 -15.10 -21.89
CA PRO A 125 -4.24 -15.11 -22.22
C PRO A 125 -4.94 -16.33 -21.61
N ARG A 126 -6.19 -16.16 -21.16
CA ARG A 126 -6.96 -17.27 -20.57
C ARG A 126 -7.42 -18.30 -21.60
N ASP A 127 -7.57 -17.87 -22.85
CA ASP A 127 -7.94 -18.69 -24.00
C ASP A 127 -6.73 -19.45 -24.61
N GLY A 128 -5.53 -19.27 -24.04
CA GLY A 128 -4.31 -19.90 -24.55
C GLY A 128 -3.77 -19.26 -25.84
N GLY A 129 -4.31 -18.12 -26.27
CA GLY A 129 -3.85 -17.42 -27.45
C GLY A 129 -2.42 -16.85 -27.32
N PRO A 130 -1.79 -16.46 -28.45
CA PRO A 130 -0.41 -15.98 -28.45
C PRO A 130 -0.25 -14.52 -27.96
N ARG A 131 -1.33 -13.75 -27.85
CA ARG A 131 -1.28 -12.31 -27.60
C ARG A 131 -1.45 -11.98 -26.13
N ALA A 132 -0.38 -11.57 -25.46
CA ALA A 132 -0.39 -11.18 -24.05
C ALA A 132 -1.51 -10.18 -23.68
N VAL A 133 -2.08 -10.35 -22.48
CA VAL A 133 -3.09 -9.47 -21.89
C VAL A 133 -2.39 -8.51 -20.93
N ASN A 134 -2.15 -7.29 -21.37
CA ASN A 134 -1.50 -6.23 -20.57
C ASN A 134 -2.49 -5.40 -19.74
N VAL A 135 -3.76 -5.38 -20.15
CA VAL A 135 -4.84 -4.69 -19.43
C VAL A 135 -6.05 -5.58 -19.22
N VAL A 136 -6.70 -5.43 -18.06
CA VAL A 136 -7.91 -6.20 -17.70
C VAL A 136 -9.02 -5.22 -17.31
N ARG A 137 -10.24 -5.41 -17.81
CA ARG A 137 -11.41 -4.60 -17.39
C ARG A 137 -11.85 -5.03 -16.00
N SER A 138 -11.92 -4.12 -15.05
CA SER A 138 -12.20 -4.46 -13.64
C SER A 138 -13.69 -4.59 -13.31
N GLU A 139 -14.58 -3.97 -14.09
CA GLU A 139 -16.01 -3.92 -13.78
C GLU A 139 -16.63 -5.32 -13.73
N GLY A 140 -17.33 -5.62 -12.63
CA GLY A 140 -17.95 -6.92 -12.39
C GLY A 140 -16.98 -8.07 -12.10
N GLN A 141 -15.68 -7.79 -11.92
CA GLN A 141 -14.68 -8.78 -11.56
C GLN A 141 -14.23 -8.64 -10.10
N THR A 142 -13.82 -9.77 -9.53
CA THR A 142 -13.21 -9.86 -8.20
C THR A 142 -11.76 -10.29 -8.32
N PHE A 143 -10.89 -9.78 -7.45
CA PHE A 143 -9.45 -10.07 -7.48
C PHE A 143 -9.01 -10.61 -6.12
N PRO A 144 -9.31 -11.86 -5.75
CA PRO A 144 -9.06 -12.35 -4.38
C PRO A 144 -7.58 -12.52 -4.05
N THR A 145 -6.72 -12.68 -5.05
CA THR A 145 -5.28 -12.94 -4.86
C THR A 145 -4.44 -12.24 -5.92
N HIS A 146 -3.11 -12.24 -5.72
CA HIS A 146 -2.12 -11.74 -6.67
C HIS A 146 -2.34 -10.29 -7.13
N ARG A 147 -2.73 -9.42 -6.19
CA ARG A 147 -2.80 -7.99 -6.41
C ARG A 147 -1.40 -7.39 -6.40
N CYS A 148 -1.18 -6.40 -7.26
CA CYS A 148 0.04 -5.61 -7.26
C CYS A 148 -0.28 -4.14 -7.53
N LEU A 149 0.74 -3.30 -7.35
CA LEU A 149 0.72 -1.89 -7.63
C LEU A 149 1.86 -1.54 -8.59
N VAL A 150 1.60 -0.68 -9.56
CA VAL A 150 2.63 -0.20 -10.50
C VAL A 150 2.85 1.28 -10.22
N PRO A 151 3.99 1.69 -9.62
CA PRO A 151 4.26 3.10 -9.33
C PRO A 151 4.45 3.89 -10.62
N ALA A 152 3.79 5.03 -10.74
CA ALA A 152 3.89 5.94 -11.88
C ALA A 152 3.82 7.40 -11.44
N SER A 153 4.66 8.24 -12.04
CA SER A 153 4.64 9.70 -11.82
C SER A 153 3.64 10.39 -12.75
N GLU A 154 3.51 9.87 -13.96
CA GLU A 154 2.52 10.26 -14.95
C GLU A 154 2.27 9.07 -15.89
N PHE A 155 1.16 9.09 -16.61
CA PHE A 155 0.96 8.19 -17.74
C PHE A 155 0.73 8.94 -19.04
N ARG A 156 1.19 8.35 -20.14
CA ARG A 156 1.08 8.92 -21.47
C ARG A 156 0.21 8.08 -22.36
N HIS A 157 -0.64 8.75 -23.10
CA HIS A 157 -1.47 8.16 -24.14
C HIS A 157 -1.44 9.05 -25.37
N LYS A 158 -0.89 8.53 -26.47
CA LYS A 158 -0.63 9.30 -27.69
C LYS A 158 0.19 10.56 -27.36
N ASN A 159 -0.32 11.73 -27.71
CA ASN A 159 0.33 13.01 -27.52
C ASN A 159 -0.04 13.69 -26.19
N PHE A 160 -0.57 12.96 -25.21
CA PHE A 160 -1.00 13.51 -23.93
C PHE A 160 -0.32 12.82 -22.76
N SER A 161 0.07 13.58 -21.73
CA SER A 161 0.42 13.06 -20.41
C SER A 161 -0.57 13.50 -19.35
N PHE A 162 -0.75 12.63 -18.36
CA PHE A 162 -1.68 12.77 -17.26
C PHE A 162 -0.90 12.54 -15.96
N SER A 163 -0.80 13.58 -15.14
CA SER A 163 -0.16 13.55 -13.82
C SER A 163 -1.13 14.09 -12.77
N LEU A 164 -0.89 13.83 -11.49
CA LEU A 164 -1.74 14.41 -10.45
C LEU A 164 -1.53 15.93 -10.39
N ALA A 165 -2.63 16.69 -10.27
CA ALA A 165 -2.60 18.14 -10.24
C ALA A 165 -1.80 18.69 -9.04
N ASN A 166 -1.76 17.94 -7.94
CA ASN A 166 -1.02 18.24 -6.71
C ASN A 166 0.50 17.97 -6.80
N GLY A 167 0.99 17.37 -7.90
CA GLY A 167 2.40 17.05 -8.10
C GLY A 167 2.90 15.78 -7.41
N ASP A 168 2.02 15.03 -6.74
CA ASP A 168 2.37 13.71 -6.20
C ASP A 168 2.37 12.64 -7.32
N TRP A 169 2.90 11.48 -7.01
CA TRP A 169 2.84 10.29 -7.85
C TRP A 169 1.82 9.29 -7.30
N PHE A 170 1.47 8.29 -8.11
CA PHE A 170 0.38 7.37 -7.81
C PHE A 170 0.75 5.93 -8.18
N TYR A 171 -0.15 5.01 -7.89
CA TYR A 171 -0.05 3.63 -8.34
C TYR A 171 -1.13 3.32 -9.36
N PHE A 172 -0.86 2.41 -10.28
CA PHE A 172 -1.91 1.66 -10.93
C PHE A 172 -2.24 0.41 -10.15
N ALA A 173 -3.54 0.12 -10.01
CA ALA A 173 -4.00 -1.17 -9.55
C ALA A 173 -3.70 -2.23 -10.61
N GLY A 174 -2.95 -3.26 -10.25
CA GLY A 174 -2.61 -4.37 -11.11
C GLY A 174 -2.91 -5.71 -10.49
N ILE A 175 -2.82 -6.74 -11.33
CA ILE A 175 -2.76 -8.14 -10.92
C ILE A 175 -1.56 -8.79 -11.56
N TRP A 176 -0.95 -9.74 -10.86
CA TRP A 176 0.16 -10.54 -11.36
C TRP A 176 -0.18 -12.01 -11.38
N ARG A 177 0.64 -12.82 -12.05
CA ARG A 177 0.55 -14.29 -12.02
C ARG A 177 1.95 -14.87 -11.95
N PRO A 178 2.15 -15.94 -11.16
CA PRO A 178 3.43 -16.65 -11.12
C PRO A 178 3.78 -17.22 -12.50
N ALA A 179 5.06 -17.51 -12.68
CA ALA A 179 5.52 -18.21 -13.86
C ALA A 179 4.86 -19.60 -13.97
N ASN A 180 4.70 -20.07 -15.20
CA ASN A 180 4.39 -21.45 -15.53
C ASN A 180 5.31 -21.93 -16.66
N GLU A 181 5.14 -23.15 -17.13
CA GLU A 181 6.01 -23.79 -18.12
C GLU A 181 6.22 -22.96 -19.40
N ASP A 182 5.17 -22.29 -19.89
CA ASP A 182 5.19 -21.57 -21.17
C ASP A 182 5.26 -20.04 -21.02
N TRP A 183 5.06 -19.52 -19.80
CA TRP A 183 4.88 -18.08 -19.59
C TRP A 183 5.60 -17.60 -18.33
N PRO A 184 6.45 -16.57 -18.43
CA PRO A 184 7.15 -16.04 -17.27
C PRO A 184 6.17 -15.37 -16.30
N GLU A 185 6.68 -15.08 -15.11
CA GLU A 185 5.97 -14.23 -14.17
C GLU A 185 5.70 -12.85 -14.80
N ALA A 186 4.44 -12.43 -14.74
CA ALA A 186 3.97 -11.27 -15.48
C ALA A 186 2.82 -10.58 -14.74
N TYR A 187 2.56 -9.33 -15.12
CA TYR A 187 1.46 -8.55 -14.57
C TYR A 187 0.61 -7.89 -15.66
N ALA A 188 -0.61 -7.50 -15.29
CA ALA A 188 -1.50 -6.65 -16.07
C ALA A 188 -2.04 -5.52 -15.19
N ILE A 189 -2.39 -4.42 -15.83
CA ILE A 189 -3.00 -3.27 -15.17
C ILE A 189 -4.52 -3.35 -15.30
N LEU A 190 -5.22 -3.04 -14.23
CA LEU A 190 -6.67 -2.95 -14.24
C LEU A 190 -7.11 -1.65 -14.88
N THR A 191 -8.16 -1.73 -15.69
CA THR A 191 -8.79 -0.56 -16.32
C THR A 191 -10.19 -0.38 -15.77
N ILE A 192 -10.62 0.88 -15.75
CA ILE A 192 -11.94 1.35 -15.35
C ILE A 192 -12.45 2.35 -16.40
N LYS A 193 -13.72 2.75 -16.29
CA LYS A 193 -14.25 3.91 -17.03
C LYS A 193 -13.38 5.17 -16.78
N ALA A 194 -13.14 5.95 -17.83
CA ALA A 194 -12.42 7.22 -17.69
C ALA A 194 -13.20 8.22 -16.81
N ASN A 195 -12.47 9.04 -16.05
CA ASN A 195 -13.05 10.17 -15.33
C ASN A 195 -13.28 11.35 -16.29
N ALA A 196 -13.85 12.45 -15.79
CA ALA A 196 -14.12 13.64 -16.60
C ALA A 196 -12.86 14.28 -17.22
N ASP A 197 -11.69 14.13 -16.59
CA ASP A 197 -10.42 14.69 -17.08
C ASP A 197 -9.88 13.89 -18.28
N ILE A 198 -10.11 12.58 -18.30
CA ILE A 198 -9.53 11.65 -19.29
C ILE A 198 -10.53 11.30 -20.41
N ALA A 199 -11.84 11.30 -20.11
CA ALA A 199 -12.89 10.95 -21.06
C ALA A 199 -12.85 11.68 -22.42
N PRO A 200 -12.38 12.95 -22.51
CA PRO A 200 -12.20 13.61 -23.81
C PRO A 200 -11.13 12.98 -24.72
N TYR A 201 -10.22 12.18 -24.16
CA TYR A 201 -9.07 11.61 -24.87
C TYR A 201 -9.18 10.09 -25.07
N HIS A 202 -9.78 9.40 -24.11
CA HIS A 202 -9.96 7.95 -24.12
C HIS A 202 -11.14 7.53 -23.23
N ASP A 203 -11.89 6.50 -23.63
CA ASP A 203 -13.12 6.04 -22.95
C ASP A 203 -12.83 5.32 -21.62
N ARG A 204 -11.66 4.70 -21.53
CA ARG A 204 -11.15 3.97 -20.37
C ARG A 204 -9.83 4.53 -19.88
N GLN A 205 -9.56 4.31 -18.61
CA GLN A 205 -8.27 4.64 -18.00
C GLN A 205 -7.75 3.44 -17.22
N MET A 206 -6.45 3.44 -16.94
CA MET A 206 -5.88 2.57 -15.92
C MET A 206 -6.39 3.01 -14.55
N ALA A 207 -6.69 2.06 -13.66
CA ALA A 207 -7.21 2.35 -12.33
C ALA A 207 -6.11 2.97 -11.46
N VAL A 208 -6.22 4.26 -11.20
CA VAL A 208 -5.25 5.01 -10.39
C VAL A 208 -5.63 4.94 -8.91
N LEU A 209 -4.67 4.58 -8.07
CA LEU A 209 -4.77 4.54 -6.63
C LEU A 209 -3.80 5.53 -6.00
N THR A 210 -4.29 6.26 -5.01
CA THR A 210 -3.47 7.16 -4.19
C THR A 210 -2.62 6.36 -3.21
N ARG A 211 -1.61 7.01 -2.62
CA ARG A 211 -0.62 6.33 -1.79
C ARG A 211 -1.20 5.74 -0.50
N ASP A 212 -2.22 6.38 0.06
CA ASP A 212 -3.01 5.93 1.21
C ASP A 212 -3.88 4.70 0.90
N GLN A 213 -4.23 4.48 -0.38
CA GLN A 213 -5.00 3.31 -0.82
C GLN A 213 -4.14 2.05 -1.05
N ARG A 214 -2.81 2.16 -0.92
CA ARG A 214 -1.85 1.07 -1.15
C ARG A 214 -2.23 -0.21 -0.41
N THR A 215 -2.39 -0.12 0.91
CA THR A 215 -2.69 -1.26 1.78
C THR A 215 -4.09 -1.79 1.52
N ALA A 216 -5.07 -0.89 1.33
CA ALA A 216 -6.45 -1.27 1.04
C ALA A 216 -6.57 -2.13 -0.23
N TRP A 217 -5.78 -1.80 -1.26
CA TRP A 217 -5.70 -2.61 -2.46
C TRP A 217 -4.98 -3.93 -2.23
N LEU A 218 -3.72 -3.90 -1.78
CA LEU A 218 -2.86 -5.09 -1.66
C LEU A 218 -3.47 -6.15 -0.73
N ASP A 219 -4.09 -5.72 0.36
CA ASP A 219 -4.62 -6.61 1.41
C ASP A 219 -6.13 -6.87 1.24
N GLY A 220 -6.75 -6.29 0.22
CA GLY A 220 -8.17 -6.51 -0.09
C GLY A 220 -9.12 -6.06 1.02
N LEU A 221 -8.82 -4.93 1.65
CA LEU A 221 -9.58 -4.42 2.81
C LEU A 221 -10.93 -3.80 2.44
N VAL A 222 -11.13 -3.50 1.16
CA VAL A 222 -12.34 -2.85 0.64
C VAL A 222 -12.80 -3.54 -0.65
N PRO A 223 -14.12 -3.51 -0.95
CA PRO A 223 -14.66 -4.05 -2.19
C PRO A 223 -14.02 -3.42 -3.44
N GLU A 224 -13.86 -4.22 -4.49
CA GLU A 224 -13.27 -3.77 -5.76
C GLU A 224 -14.01 -2.56 -6.34
N ALA A 225 -15.34 -2.54 -6.25
CA ALA A 225 -16.17 -1.47 -6.78
C ALA A 225 -15.96 -0.11 -6.06
N GLU A 226 -15.49 -0.14 -4.81
CA GLU A 226 -15.24 1.06 -4.01
C GLU A 226 -13.87 1.67 -4.29
N ILE A 227 -12.85 0.82 -4.45
CA ILE A 227 -11.46 1.24 -4.65
C ILE A 227 -11.11 1.43 -6.14
N LEU A 228 -11.64 0.58 -7.02
CA LEU A 228 -11.42 0.67 -8.48
C LEU A 228 -12.44 1.61 -9.12
N ARG A 229 -12.44 2.87 -8.68
CA ARG A 229 -13.33 3.91 -9.21
C ARG A 229 -12.54 5.09 -9.77
N PRO A 230 -13.11 5.85 -10.72
CA PRO A 230 -12.45 7.04 -11.25
C PRO A 230 -12.21 8.06 -10.15
N LEU A 231 -11.03 8.68 -10.13
CA LEU A 231 -10.76 9.82 -9.26
C LEU A 231 -11.66 11.00 -9.64
N PRO A 232 -12.00 11.89 -8.68
CA PRO A 232 -12.83 13.07 -8.94
C PRO A 232 -12.29 13.93 -10.08
N ALA A 233 -13.15 14.71 -10.73
CA ALA A 233 -12.73 15.68 -11.74
C ALA A 233 -11.75 16.71 -11.16
N GLY A 234 -10.82 17.19 -11.98
CA GLY A 234 -9.75 18.10 -11.57
C GLY A 234 -8.59 17.42 -10.83
N THR A 235 -8.60 16.08 -10.72
CA THR A 235 -7.49 15.35 -10.09
C THR A 235 -6.29 15.27 -11.02
N PHE A 236 -6.52 15.14 -12.33
CA PHE A 236 -5.43 15.06 -13.31
C PHE A 236 -5.12 16.42 -13.93
N ARG A 237 -3.83 16.75 -13.97
CA ARG A 237 -3.26 17.74 -14.87
C ARG A 237 -2.98 17.06 -16.21
N VAL A 238 -3.57 17.57 -17.28
CA VAL A 238 -3.35 17.07 -18.64
C VAL A 238 -2.38 18.00 -19.37
N GLN A 239 -1.35 17.43 -19.98
CA GLN A 239 -0.42 18.16 -20.84
C GLN A 239 -0.38 17.54 -22.23
N ARG A 240 -0.40 18.36 -23.26
CA ARG A 240 -0.20 17.92 -24.64
C ARG A 240 1.27 18.06 -25.01
N HIS A 241 1.84 17.01 -25.57
CA HIS A 241 3.17 16.99 -26.16
C HIS A 241 3.05 17.17 -27.67
N ALA A 242 3.99 17.88 -28.29
CA ALA A 242 4.11 17.85 -29.75
C ALA A 242 4.48 16.41 -30.14
N GLY A 243 3.65 15.76 -30.97
CA GLY A 243 3.99 14.43 -31.47
C GLY A 243 5.33 14.51 -32.18
N SER A 244 6.25 13.57 -31.95
CA SER A 244 7.46 13.51 -32.74
C SER A 244 7.04 13.31 -34.21
N SER A 245 7.16 14.37 -35.01
CA SER A 245 7.12 14.25 -36.45
C SER A 245 8.16 13.20 -36.86
N ALA A 246 7.76 12.30 -37.75
CA ALA A 246 8.59 11.26 -38.34
C ALA A 246 10.05 11.72 -38.55
N GLN A 247 11.01 10.85 -38.23
CA GLN A 247 12.37 10.99 -38.72
C GLN A 247 12.32 11.29 -40.23
N PRO A 248 12.94 12.38 -40.72
CA PRO A 248 13.14 12.52 -42.15
C PRO A 248 14.04 11.35 -42.57
N MET A 249 13.47 10.44 -43.35
CA MET A 249 14.18 9.35 -44.01
C MET A 249 15.31 9.97 -44.83
N LEU A 250 16.55 9.80 -44.38
CA LEU A 250 17.74 10.10 -45.17
C LEU A 250 17.71 9.18 -46.38
N ALA A 251 17.42 9.75 -47.55
CA ALA A 251 17.68 9.10 -48.82
C ALA A 251 19.21 9.04 -49.03
N VAL A 252 19.72 7.84 -49.26
CA VAL A 252 21.02 7.58 -49.90
C VAL A 252 20.74 6.77 -51.15
#